data_AF-A0A1J3GFS6-F1
#
_entry.id   AF-A0A1J3GFS6-F1
#
_cell.length_a   1.000
_cell.length_b   1.000
_cell.length_c   1.000
_cell.angle_alpha   90.00
_cell.angle_beta   90.00
_cell.angle_gamma   90.00
#
_symmetry.space_group_name_H-M   'P 1'
#
loop_
_entity.id
_entity.type
_entity.pdbx_description
1 polymer ?
#
loop_
_entity_poly.entity_id
_entity_poly.type
_entity_poly.pdbx_seq_one_letter_code
_entity_poly.pdbx_strand_id
1 'polypeptide(L)'
;LVWERYYDLSSQELGELIRNPKMGRPFHKIIHQFPKLNLAAHVQPISRSILQVELTVTPDFQWDDKVHNYAEPFWIIVEDNDGEKILHQEYFLLKKQYIGEDHTLNFTVPISEPLPPQYFIRVVSDKWIDSQTVLPVSFRYLILPEKYPPPTELLDLQPLPVTALKNPSYESLYQDFKHFNPVQTQVFDVLYNTSDSVLVAAATGSGKTICAEF
;
A
#
# COMPACT_ATOMS: atom_id res chain seq x y z
N LEU A 1 6.54 -33.72 16.52
CA LEU A 1 6.99 -33.04 15.28
C LEU A 1 6.22 -31.74 15.18
N VAL A 2 6.86 -30.67 14.72
CA VAL A 2 6.17 -29.40 14.41
C VAL A 2 5.29 -29.62 13.18
N TRP A 3 4.11 -29.00 13.12
CA TRP A 3 3.09 -29.21 12.08
C TRP A 3 3.67 -29.13 10.65
N GLU A 4 4.52 -28.15 10.39
CA GLU A 4 5.13 -27.92 9.08
C GLU A 4 5.92 -29.13 8.55
N ARG A 5 6.55 -29.92 9.44
CA ARG A 5 7.33 -31.09 9.01
C ARG A 5 6.49 -32.19 8.39
N TYR A 6 5.17 -32.21 8.61
CA TYR A 6 4.31 -33.21 7.98
C TYR A 6 4.20 -33.02 6.46
N TYR A 7 4.48 -31.82 5.93
CA TYR A 7 4.49 -31.55 4.49
C TYR A 7 5.71 -32.15 3.77
N ASP A 8 6.82 -32.37 4.48
CA ASP A 8 8.06 -32.91 3.89
C ASP A 8 8.05 -34.44 3.85
N LEU A 9 7.13 -35.10 4.57
CA LEU A 9 7.09 -36.55 4.72
C LEU A 9 6.29 -37.20 3.60
N SER A 10 6.85 -38.28 3.05
CA SER A 10 6.14 -39.14 2.10
C SER A 10 4.97 -39.87 2.76
N SER A 11 4.01 -40.32 1.94
CA SER A 11 2.88 -41.13 2.44
C SER A 11 3.30 -42.40 3.18
N GLN A 12 4.47 -42.97 2.89
CA GLN A 12 5.00 -44.16 3.57
C GLN A 12 5.52 -43.79 4.97
N GLU A 13 6.36 -42.75 5.06
CA GLU A 13 6.90 -42.25 6.32
C GLU A 13 5.78 -41.78 7.26
N LEU A 14 4.76 -41.11 6.72
CA LEU A 14 3.57 -40.72 7.49
C LEU A 14 2.82 -41.95 8.04
N GLY A 15 2.68 -43.01 7.24
CA GLY A 15 2.05 -44.26 7.66
C GLY A 15 2.84 -44.99 8.75
N GLU A 16 4.17 -44.99 8.66
CA GLU A 16 5.06 -45.54 9.69
C GLU A 16 5.01 -44.71 10.97
N LEU A 17 5.03 -43.39 10.85
CA LEU A 17 4.99 -42.45 11.97
C LEU A 17 3.74 -42.63 12.84
N ILE A 18 2.57 -42.79 12.22
CA ILE A 18 1.30 -43.05 12.93
C ILE A 18 1.10 -44.53 13.28
N ARG A 19 2.10 -45.39 13.00
CA ARG A 19 2.05 -46.85 13.19
C ARG A 19 0.86 -47.51 12.47
N ASN A 20 0.44 -46.95 11.34
CA ASN A 20 -0.64 -47.45 10.50
C ASN A 20 -0.34 -47.20 9.00
N PRO A 21 0.39 -48.11 8.33
CA PRO A 21 0.80 -47.94 6.94
C PRO A 21 -0.35 -47.75 5.95
N LYS A 22 -1.53 -48.33 6.23
CA LYS A 22 -2.72 -48.20 5.37
C LYS A 22 -3.26 -46.77 5.33
N MET A 23 -3.07 -46.02 6.42
CA MET A 23 -3.57 -44.65 6.56
C MET A 23 -2.59 -43.60 6.03
N GLY A 24 -1.39 -43.98 5.63
CA GLY A 24 -0.36 -43.05 5.15
C GLY A 24 -0.81 -42.21 3.93
N ARG A 25 -1.44 -42.84 2.93
CA ARG A 25 -1.94 -42.15 1.72
C ARG A 25 -3.10 -41.18 2.04
N PRO A 26 -4.18 -41.60 2.74
CA PRO A 26 -5.22 -40.67 3.18
C PRO A 26 -4.68 -39.50 3.99
N PHE A 27 -3.75 -39.77 4.91
CA PHE A 27 -3.20 -38.75 5.79
C PHE A 27 -2.36 -37.72 5.01
N HIS A 28 -1.49 -38.19 4.11
CA HIS A 28 -0.75 -37.32 3.18
C HIS A 28 -1.70 -36.44 2.36
N LYS A 29 -2.78 -37.01 1.84
CA LYS A 29 -3.78 -36.22 1.08
C LYS A 29 -4.38 -35.11 1.94
N ILE A 30 -4.77 -35.40 3.18
CA ILE A 30 -5.38 -34.41 4.09
C ILE A 30 -4.38 -33.28 4.43
N ILE A 31 -3.12 -33.62 4.67
CA ILE A 31 -2.07 -32.62 4.95
C ILE A 31 -1.92 -31.63 3.79
N HIS A 32 -1.85 -32.13 2.56
CA HIS A 32 -1.75 -31.27 1.38
C HIS A 32 -3.07 -30.57 0.99
N GLN A 33 -4.20 -30.97 1.57
CA GLN A 33 -5.46 -30.24 1.45
C GLN A 33 -5.59 -29.12 2.47
N PHE A 34 -4.81 -29.14 3.56
CA PHE A 34 -4.88 -28.10 4.57
C PHE A 34 -4.44 -26.75 3.99
N PRO A 35 -5.27 -25.69 4.08
CA PRO A 35 -4.97 -24.41 3.45
C PRO A 35 -3.65 -23.82 3.93
N LYS A 36 -2.76 -23.56 2.98
CA LYS A 36 -1.44 -22.99 3.19
C LYS A 36 -1.17 -21.99 2.08
N LEU A 37 -0.61 -20.85 2.43
CA LEU A 37 -0.28 -19.78 1.50
C LEU A 37 1.22 -19.49 1.60
N ASN A 38 1.87 -19.31 0.47
CA ASN A 38 3.22 -18.77 0.41
C ASN A 38 3.11 -17.26 0.17
N LEU A 39 3.93 -16.49 0.88
CA LEU A 39 3.91 -15.03 0.84
C LEU A 39 5.25 -14.51 0.35
N ALA A 40 5.19 -13.56 -0.58
CA ALA A 40 6.32 -12.72 -0.95
C ALA A 40 5.86 -11.26 -0.91
N ALA A 41 6.71 -10.35 -0.45
CA ALA A 41 6.37 -8.94 -0.39
C ALA A 41 7.50 -8.10 -0.97
N HIS A 42 7.12 -7.12 -1.76
CA HIS A 42 8.00 -6.05 -2.23
C HIS A 42 7.54 -4.74 -1.60
N VAL A 43 8.50 -3.94 -1.11
CA VAL A 43 8.18 -2.70 -0.40
C VAL A 43 8.87 -1.50 -1.01
N GLN A 44 8.13 -0.39 -1.11
CA GLN A 44 8.60 0.85 -1.72
C GLN A 44 8.16 2.04 -0.89
N PRO A 45 9.08 2.87 -0.37
CA PRO A 45 8.71 4.04 0.42
C PRO A 45 8.19 5.15 -0.49
N ILE A 46 6.94 5.58 -0.26
CA ILE A 46 6.32 6.72 -0.96
C ILE A 46 6.78 8.03 -0.30
N SER A 47 6.88 8.03 1.03
CA SER A 47 7.36 9.15 1.82
C SER A 47 8.12 8.61 3.05
N ARG A 48 8.62 9.51 3.90
CA ARG A 48 9.23 9.10 5.18
C ARG A 48 8.24 8.44 6.16
N SER A 49 6.93 8.64 5.96
CA SER A 49 5.88 8.15 6.85
C SER A 49 4.97 7.11 6.20
N ILE A 50 5.12 6.81 4.91
CA ILE A 50 4.23 5.91 4.18
C ILE A 50 5.07 4.94 3.34
N LEU A 51 4.84 3.65 3.57
CA LEU A 51 5.39 2.53 2.79
C LEU A 51 4.28 1.93 1.92
N GLN A 52 4.55 1.76 0.64
CA GLN A 52 3.76 0.90 -0.22
C GLN A 52 4.25 -0.53 -0.08
N VAL A 53 3.30 -1.45 0.05
CA VAL A 53 3.55 -2.89 0.11
C VAL A 53 2.79 -3.55 -1.02
N GLU A 54 3.53 -4.26 -1.85
CA GLU A 54 3.02 -5.17 -2.87
C GLU A 54 3.19 -6.59 -2.33
N LEU A 55 2.09 -7.20 -1.90
CA LEU A 55 2.06 -8.55 -1.34
C LEU A 55 1.59 -9.53 -2.42
N THR A 56 2.43 -10.52 -2.73
CA THR A 56 2.09 -11.67 -3.55
C THR A 56 1.72 -12.84 -2.65
N VAL A 57 0.50 -13.37 -2.84
CA VAL A 57 -0.04 -14.53 -2.15
C VAL A 57 -0.17 -15.68 -3.15
N THR A 58 0.58 -16.75 -2.91
CA THR A 58 0.60 -17.95 -3.75
C THR A 58 -0.04 -19.11 -2.98
N PRO A 59 -1.17 -19.67 -3.44
CA PRO A 59 -1.77 -20.83 -2.78
C PRO A 59 -0.88 -22.08 -2.88
N ASP A 60 -0.62 -22.75 -1.75
CA ASP A 60 0.24 -23.93 -1.63
C ASP A 60 -0.51 -25.12 -0.99
N PHE A 61 -1.68 -25.43 -1.54
CA PHE A 61 -2.50 -26.57 -1.12
C PHE A 61 -3.39 -27.08 -2.25
N GLN A 62 -3.85 -28.32 -2.11
CA GLN A 62 -4.74 -28.98 -3.05
C GLN A 62 -6.19 -28.66 -2.72
N TRP A 63 -6.88 -27.97 -3.63
CA TRP A 63 -8.31 -27.71 -3.49
C TRP A 63 -9.13 -29.00 -3.54
N ASP A 64 -10.15 -29.07 -2.68
CA ASP A 64 -11.16 -30.14 -2.66
C ASP A 64 -12.51 -29.52 -2.33
N ASP A 65 -13.45 -29.64 -3.28
CA ASP A 65 -14.78 -28.99 -3.18
C ASP A 65 -15.59 -29.44 -1.97
N LYS A 66 -15.37 -30.67 -1.49
CA LYS A 66 -16.10 -31.21 -0.34
C LYS A 66 -15.62 -30.61 0.97
N VAL A 67 -14.40 -30.10 0.98
CA VAL A 67 -13.71 -29.58 2.16
C VAL A 67 -13.73 -28.06 2.16
N HIS A 68 -13.35 -27.46 1.03
CA HIS A 68 -13.14 -26.01 0.88
C HIS A 68 -14.36 -25.25 0.35
N ASN A 69 -15.37 -25.98 -0.15
CA ASN A 69 -16.54 -25.40 -0.81
C ASN A 69 -16.14 -24.53 -2.02
N TYR A 70 -16.74 -23.33 -2.14
CA TYR A 70 -16.54 -22.41 -3.27
C TYR A 70 -15.40 -21.42 -3.05
N ALA A 71 -15.12 -21.04 -1.80
CA ALA A 71 -14.14 -20.03 -1.45
C ALA A 71 -13.58 -20.20 -0.04
N GLU A 72 -12.29 -19.90 0.11
CA GLU A 72 -11.55 -19.90 1.36
C GLU A 72 -11.18 -18.47 1.77
N PRO A 73 -11.74 -17.96 2.88
CA PRO A 73 -11.45 -16.63 3.37
C PRO A 73 -10.21 -16.56 4.26
N PHE A 74 -9.46 -15.49 4.11
CA PHE A 74 -8.28 -15.16 4.90
C PHE A 74 -8.29 -13.68 5.31
N TRP A 75 -7.69 -13.41 6.46
CA TRP A 75 -7.35 -12.07 6.91
C TRP A 75 -5.87 -11.81 6.63
N ILE A 76 -5.58 -10.72 5.94
CA ILE A 76 -4.23 -10.18 5.79
C ILE A 76 -4.09 -9.09 6.84
N ILE A 77 -3.12 -9.22 7.73
CA ILE A 77 -2.90 -8.33 8.87
C ILE A 77 -1.44 -7.91 8.81
N VAL A 78 -1.20 -6.61 8.81
CA VAL A 78 0.16 -6.05 8.96
C VAL A 78 0.32 -5.57 10.37
N GLU A 79 1.27 -6.13 11.08
CA GLU A 79 1.59 -5.85 12.47
C GLU A 79 2.92 -5.10 12.56
N ASP A 80 3.08 -4.32 13.63
CA ASP A 80 4.34 -3.68 13.98
C ASP A 80 5.40 -4.71 14.44
N ASN A 81 6.60 -4.22 14.79
CA ASN A 81 7.71 -5.09 15.19
C ASN A 81 7.40 -5.95 16.43
N ASP A 82 6.55 -5.45 17.32
CA ASP A 82 6.27 -6.11 18.59
C ASP A 82 4.99 -6.97 18.51
N GLY A 83 4.22 -6.87 17.42
CA GLY A 83 2.97 -7.60 17.23
C GLY A 83 1.80 -7.04 18.04
N GLU A 84 1.93 -5.82 18.57
CA GLU A 84 0.94 -5.19 19.45
C GLU A 84 -0.03 -4.32 18.67
N LYS A 85 0.41 -3.76 17.54
CA LYS A 85 -0.39 -2.84 16.73
C LYS A 85 -0.63 -3.35 15.34
N ILE A 86 -1.90 -3.47 14.98
CA ILE A 86 -2.33 -3.68 13.60
C ILE A 86 -2.23 -2.34 12.85
N LEU A 87 -1.35 -2.30 11.86
CA LEU A 87 -1.09 -1.15 10.99
C LEU A 87 -2.03 -1.13 9.77
N HIS A 88 -2.40 -2.31 9.30
CA HIS A 88 -3.32 -2.50 8.18
C HIS A 88 -4.00 -3.87 8.30
N GLN A 89 -5.25 -3.97 7.84
CA GLN A 89 -5.94 -5.24 7.72
C GLN A 89 -6.84 -5.24 6.48
N GLU A 90 -6.90 -6.37 5.80
CA GLU A 90 -7.72 -6.57 4.61
C GLU A 90 -8.28 -8.00 4.58
N TYR A 91 -9.49 -8.16 4.04
CA TYR A 91 -10.11 -9.46 3.85
C TYR A 91 -9.82 -9.99 2.45
N PHE A 92 -9.17 -11.15 2.37
CA PHE A 92 -8.81 -11.82 1.14
C PHE A 92 -9.64 -13.09 0.94
N LEU A 93 -10.39 -13.16 -0.16
CA LEU A 93 -11.24 -14.31 -0.47
C LEU A 93 -10.65 -15.10 -1.65
N LEU A 94 -10.02 -16.24 -1.34
CA LEU A 94 -9.49 -17.15 -2.35
C LEU A 94 -10.62 -17.99 -2.94
N LYS A 95 -10.94 -17.79 -4.23
CA LYS A 95 -11.94 -18.59 -4.94
C LYS A 95 -11.28 -19.77 -5.65
N LYS A 96 -11.99 -20.90 -5.73
CA LYS A 96 -11.52 -22.11 -6.43
C LYS A 96 -10.90 -21.84 -7.80
N GLN A 97 -11.55 -20.98 -8.59
CA GLN A 97 -11.14 -20.70 -9.98
C GLN A 97 -9.75 -20.07 -10.09
N TYR A 98 -9.23 -19.49 -9.01
CA TYR A 98 -7.93 -18.80 -8.97
C TYR A 98 -6.88 -19.55 -8.16
N ILE A 99 -7.13 -20.80 -7.73
CA ILE A 99 -6.16 -21.55 -6.90
C ILE A 99 -4.77 -21.71 -7.55
N GLY A 100 -4.72 -21.77 -8.89
CA GLY A 100 -3.47 -21.92 -9.64
C GLY A 100 -2.78 -20.60 -10.01
N GLU A 101 -3.30 -19.46 -9.54
CA GLU A 101 -2.81 -18.13 -9.87
C GLU A 101 -2.21 -17.44 -8.63
N ASP A 102 -1.18 -16.62 -8.86
CA ASP A 102 -0.62 -15.73 -7.84
C ASP A 102 -1.52 -14.51 -7.69
N HIS A 103 -1.80 -14.12 -6.44
CA HIS A 103 -2.66 -12.98 -6.13
C HIS A 103 -1.80 -11.83 -5.63
N THR A 104 -1.85 -10.68 -6.29
CA THR A 104 -1.11 -9.49 -5.87
C THR A 104 -2.05 -8.49 -5.23
N LEU A 105 -1.70 -8.05 -4.02
CA LEU A 105 -2.42 -7.01 -3.26
C LEU A 105 -1.50 -5.82 -3.05
N ASN A 106 -2.04 -4.62 -3.25
CA ASN A 106 -1.31 -3.36 -3.09
C ASN A 106 -1.98 -2.53 -2.00
N PHE A 107 -1.24 -2.25 -0.93
CA PHE A 107 -1.72 -1.40 0.15
C PHE A 107 -0.59 -0.53 0.70
N THR A 108 -0.95 0.44 1.54
CA THR A 108 0.02 1.32 2.19
C THR A 108 -0.04 1.16 3.70
N VAL A 109 1.12 1.23 4.33
CA VAL A 109 1.27 1.16 5.79
C VAL A 109 2.07 2.35 6.30
N PRO A 110 1.72 2.89 7.48
CA PRO A 110 2.49 3.98 8.07
C PRO A 110 3.84 3.46 8.57
N ILE A 111 4.87 4.30 8.47
CA ILE A 111 6.19 4.09 9.08
C ILE A 111 6.30 5.00 10.30
N SER A 112 6.72 4.45 11.45
CA SER A 112 7.02 5.23 12.66
C SER A 112 8.44 5.81 12.62
N GLU A 113 8.66 6.96 13.27
CA GLU A 113 10.00 7.47 13.61
C GLU A 113 10.20 7.29 15.13
N PRO A 114 11.24 6.56 15.59
CA PRO A 114 12.33 5.95 14.82
C PRO A 114 11.89 4.76 13.95
N LEU A 115 12.61 4.54 12.84
CA LEU A 115 12.34 3.45 11.87
C LEU A 115 12.46 2.09 12.58
N PRO A 116 11.38 1.28 12.61
CA PRO A 116 11.43 -0.06 13.18
C PRO A 116 12.31 -0.99 12.33
N PRO A 117 12.84 -2.09 12.89
CA PRO A 117 13.70 -3.00 12.14
C PRO A 117 12.91 -3.84 11.10
N GLN A 118 11.65 -4.16 11.39
CA GLN A 118 10.78 -4.92 10.51
C GLN A 118 9.30 -4.76 10.89
N TYR A 119 8.42 -5.10 9.96
CA TYR A 119 7.00 -5.40 10.21
C TYR A 119 6.72 -6.86 9.91
N PHE A 120 5.55 -7.35 10.34
CA PHE A 120 5.09 -8.69 10.04
C PHE A 120 3.81 -8.64 9.23
N ILE A 121 3.79 -9.32 8.10
CA ILE A 121 2.56 -9.59 7.35
C ILE A 121 2.09 -10.97 7.75
N ARG A 122 0.95 -11.05 8.42
CA ARG A 122 0.31 -12.29 8.84
C ARG A 122 -0.92 -12.53 7.98
N VAL A 123 -0.99 -13.70 7.37
CA VAL A 123 -2.19 -14.16 6.67
C VAL A 123 -2.78 -15.33 7.45
N VAL A 124 -4.02 -15.19 7.92
CA VAL A 124 -4.70 -16.17 8.78
C VAL A 124 -5.99 -16.59 8.12
N SER A 125 -6.30 -17.89 8.10
CA SER A 125 -7.61 -18.36 7.66
C SER A 125 -8.69 -17.94 8.64
N ASP A 126 -9.83 -17.50 8.12
CA ASP A 126 -11.02 -17.17 8.92
C ASP A 126 -11.81 -18.44 9.30
N LYS A 127 -11.46 -19.61 8.75
CA LYS A 127 -12.14 -20.90 8.99
C LYS A 127 -11.24 -21.97 9.62
N TRP A 128 -9.96 -21.99 9.27
CA TRP A 128 -9.05 -23.09 9.60
C TRP A 128 -8.11 -22.70 10.75
N ILE A 129 -8.18 -23.46 11.85
CA ILE A 129 -7.27 -23.29 13.00
C ILE A 129 -5.86 -23.70 12.58
N ASP A 130 -4.86 -22.92 13.01
CA ASP A 130 -3.44 -23.09 12.68
C ASP A 130 -3.10 -22.99 11.17
N SER A 131 -4.04 -22.51 10.35
CA SER A 131 -3.77 -22.07 8.97
C SER A 131 -3.37 -20.60 9.00
N GLN A 132 -2.10 -20.37 9.33
CA GLN A 132 -1.49 -19.04 9.28
C GLN A 132 -0.12 -19.07 8.62
N THR A 133 0.26 -17.95 8.02
CA THR A 133 1.60 -17.74 7.48
C THR A 133 2.05 -16.34 7.83
N VAL A 134 3.28 -16.22 8.31
CA VAL A 134 3.88 -14.95 8.75
C VAL A 134 5.10 -14.66 7.89
N LEU A 135 5.11 -13.49 7.27
CA LEU A 135 6.23 -12.98 6.48
C LEU A 135 6.84 -11.76 7.18
N PRO A 136 8.09 -11.85 7.69
CA PRO A 136 8.80 -10.68 8.19
C PRO A 136 9.29 -9.81 7.02
N VAL A 137 8.96 -8.52 7.07
CA VAL A 137 9.39 -7.53 6.09
C VAL A 137 10.47 -6.66 6.74
N SER A 138 11.73 -6.92 6.40
CA SER A 138 12.87 -6.20 6.98
C SER A 138 13.08 -4.84 6.34
N PHE A 139 13.32 -3.82 7.18
CA PHE A 139 13.66 -2.46 6.76
C PHE A 139 15.16 -2.17 6.80
N ARG A 140 16.00 -3.19 7.01
CA ARG A 140 17.46 -3.02 7.14
C ARG A 140 18.12 -2.29 5.95
N TYR A 141 17.62 -2.52 4.74
CA TYR A 141 18.12 -1.88 3.51
C TYR A 141 17.12 -0.88 2.93
N LEU A 142 16.12 -0.47 3.71
CA LEU A 142 15.11 0.49 3.27
C LEU A 142 15.69 1.91 3.29
N ILE A 143 15.81 2.51 2.11
CA ILE A 143 16.23 3.91 1.97
C ILE A 143 14.98 4.77 1.91
N LEU A 144 14.71 5.52 2.97
CA LEU A 144 13.59 6.46 2.98
C LEU A 144 13.93 7.70 2.12
N PRO A 145 12.95 8.23 1.36
CA PRO A 145 13.10 9.49 0.66
C PRO A 145 13.50 10.63 1.61
N GLU A 146 14.14 11.67 1.06
CA GLU A 146 14.39 12.89 1.82
C GLU A 146 13.08 13.56 2.24
N LYS A 147 13.13 14.31 3.35
CA LYS A 147 11.96 15.07 3.79
C LYS A 147 11.75 16.20 2.79
N TYR A 148 10.53 16.31 2.26
CA TYR A 148 10.18 17.42 1.39
C TYR A 148 10.46 18.77 2.07
N PRO A 149 11.00 19.75 1.34
CA PRO A 149 11.13 21.09 1.88
C PRO A 149 9.74 21.62 2.29
N PRO A 150 9.67 22.49 3.31
CA PRO A 150 8.42 23.14 3.64
C PRO A 150 7.87 23.88 2.41
N PRO A 151 6.55 23.90 2.20
CA PRO A 151 5.95 24.66 1.11
C PRO A 151 6.27 26.15 1.26
N THR A 152 6.35 26.86 0.15
CA THR A 152 6.52 28.32 0.15
C THR A 152 5.38 28.98 0.90
N GLU A 153 5.72 29.81 1.88
CA GLU A 153 4.71 30.54 2.66
C GLU A 153 3.92 31.51 1.78
N LEU A 154 2.61 31.58 2.03
CA LEU A 154 1.75 32.59 1.43
C LEU A 154 1.90 33.88 2.22
N LEU A 155 2.54 34.87 1.63
CA LEU A 155 2.78 36.16 2.24
C LEU A 155 1.46 36.94 2.33
N ASP A 156 1.23 37.62 3.45
CA ASP A 156 0.07 38.51 3.64
C ASP A 156 0.30 39.84 2.89
N LEU A 157 0.24 39.75 1.56
CA LEU A 157 0.40 40.86 0.64
C LEU A 157 -0.92 41.61 0.50
N GLN A 158 -0.81 42.91 0.20
CA GLN A 158 -1.99 43.68 -0.18
C GLN A 158 -2.57 43.10 -1.49
N PRO A 159 -3.88 42.81 -1.55
CA PRO A 159 -4.51 42.25 -2.74
C PRO A 159 -4.19 43.08 -3.98
N LEU A 160 -3.65 42.43 -5.01
CA LEU A 160 -3.23 43.13 -6.21
C LEU A 160 -4.46 43.57 -7.02
N PRO A 161 -4.66 44.87 -7.29
CA PRO A 161 -5.77 45.32 -8.11
C PRO A 161 -5.55 44.93 -9.57
N VAL A 162 -6.64 44.72 -10.32
CA VAL A 162 -6.59 44.39 -11.76
C VAL A 162 -5.85 45.46 -12.57
N THR A 163 -5.87 46.72 -12.11
CA THR A 163 -5.12 47.85 -12.70
C THR A 163 -3.59 47.66 -12.68
N ALA A 164 -3.07 46.68 -11.95
CA ALA A 164 -1.66 46.32 -11.98
C ALA A 164 -1.21 45.76 -13.34
N LEU A 165 -2.13 45.29 -14.19
CA LEU A 165 -1.85 44.84 -15.56
C LEU A 165 -1.41 45.97 -16.50
N LYS A 166 -1.71 47.25 -16.17
CA LYS A 166 -1.29 48.44 -16.93
C LYS A 166 -1.69 48.42 -18.42
N ASN A 167 -2.72 47.64 -18.78
CA ASN A 167 -3.23 47.53 -20.13
C ASN A 167 -4.76 47.45 -20.11
N PRO A 168 -5.47 48.47 -20.60
CA PRO A 168 -6.94 48.51 -20.59
C PRO A 168 -7.60 47.31 -21.28
N SER A 169 -6.97 46.74 -22.31
CA SER A 169 -7.49 45.55 -22.98
C SER A 169 -7.42 44.31 -22.08
N TYR A 170 -6.36 44.15 -21.29
CA TYR A 170 -6.22 43.01 -20.36
C TYR A 170 -7.09 43.20 -19.12
N GLU A 171 -7.16 44.41 -18.59
CA GLU A 171 -8.06 44.76 -17.48
C GLU A 171 -9.52 44.45 -17.83
N SER A 172 -9.92 44.67 -19.08
CA SER A 172 -11.28 44.39 -19.55
C SER A 172 -11.67 42.90 -19.52
N LEU A 173 -10.69 41.98 -19.46
CA LEU A 173 -10.94 40.54 -19.36
C LEU A 173 -11.30 40.09 -17.94
N TYR A 174 -10.93 40.88 -16.93
CA TYR A 174 -11.08 40.53 -15.52
C TYR A 174 -12.11 41.41 -14.79
N GLN A 175 -13.23 41.75 -15.44
CA GLN A 175 -14.25 42.63 -14.86
C GLN A 175 -15.03 42.01 -13.69
N ASP A 176 -15.04 40.68 -13.59
CA ASP A 176 -15.79 39.93 -12.59
C ASP A 176 -15.25 40.12 -11.16
N PHE A 177 -14.00 40.58 -11.02
CA PHE A 177 -13.36 40.82 -9.73
C PHE A 177 -12.46 42.06 -9.77
N LYS A 178 -12.26 42.68 -8.60
CA LYS A 178 -11.45 43.91 -8.50
C LYS A 178 -9.99 43.67 -8.12
N HIS A 179 -9.73 42.56 -7.45
CA HIS A 179 -8.41 42.19 -6.95
C HIS A 179 -8.15 40.72 -7.23
N PHE A 180 -6.90 40.41 -7.57
CA PHE A 180 -6.41 39.04 -7.65
C PHE A 180 -6.35 38.40 -6.26
N ASN A 181 -6.42 37.07 -6.23
CA ASN A 181 -6.32 36.33 -4.97
C ASN A 181 -4.88 36.38 -4.41
N PRO A 182 -4.65 35.97 -3.15
CA PRO A 182 -3.32 36.03 -2.54
C PRO A 182 -2.23 35.25 -3.29
N VAL A 183 -2.57 34.08 -3.86
CA VAL A 183 -1.61 33.27 -4.64
C VAL A 183 -1.20 34.02 -5.89
N GLN A 184 -2.17 34.49 -6.67
CA GLN A 184 -1.98 35.29 -7.88
C GLN A 184 -1.19 36.56 -7.58
N THR A 185 -1.52 37.26 -6.49
CA THR A 185 -0.82 38.46 -6.02
C THR A 185 0.66 38.18 -5.75
N GLN A 186 0.97 37.07 -5.08
CA GLN A 186 2.35 36.68 -4.76
C GLN A 186 3.15 36.26 -5.99
N VAL A 187 2.52 35.59 -6.97
CA VAL A 187 3.22 35.11 -8.18
C VAL A 187 3.24 36.14 -9.33
N PHE A 188 2.44 37.20 -9.25
CA PHE A 188 2.24 38.16 -10.34
C PHE A 188 3.54 38.79 -10.85
N ASP A 189 4.41 39.27 -9.95
CA ASP A 189 5.62 39.97 -10.35
C ASP A 189 6.54 39.07 -11.19
N VAL A 190 6.72 37.81 -10.77
CA VAL A 190 7.56 36.85 -11.50
C VAL A 190 6.89 36.44 -12.81
N LEU A 191 5.59 36.15 -12.81
CA LEU A 191 4.91 35.69 -14.03
C LEU A 191 4.73 36.79 -15.07
N TYR A 192 4.43 38.02 -14.66
CA TYR A 192 4.07 39.11 -15.56
C TYR A 192 5.28 39.98 -15.96
N ASN A 193 6.24 40.19 -15.06
CA ASN A 193 7.37 41.10 -15.29
C ASN A 193 8.68 40.39 -15.66
N THR A 194 8.75 39.06 -15.57
CA THR A 194 9.95 38.29 -15.91
C THR A 194 9.68 37.23 -16.97
N SER A 195 10.73 36.63 -17.53
CA SER A 195 10.63 35.52 -18.49
C SER A 195 11.21 34.22 -17.94
N ASP A 196 11.33 34.13 -16.61
CA ASP A 196 11.87 32.95 -15.93
C ASP A 196 10.88 31.78 -15.97
N SER A 197 11.40 30.56 -15.89
CA SER A 197 10.56 29.37 -15.77
C SER A 197 10.00 29.26 -14.35
N VAL A 198 8.67 29.24 -14.22
CA VAL A 198 7.97 29.23 -12.91
C VAL A 198 7.19 27.94 -12.71
N LEU A 199 7.28 27.37 -11.50
CA LEU A 199 6.40 26.30 -11.02
C LEU A 199 5.36 26.86 -10.04
N VAL A 200 4.09 26.87 -10.43
CA VAL A 200 2.97 27.27 -9.54
C VAL A 200 2.18 26.04 -9.10
N ALA A 201 2.48 25.54 -7.90
CA ALA A 201 1.78 24.41 -7.28
C ALA A 201 0.85 24.91 -6.16
N ALA A 202 -0.45 24.99 -6.45
CA ALA A 202 -1.50 25.37 -5.51
C ALA A 202 -2.69 24.41 -5.61
N ALA A 203 -3.56 24.39 -4.59
CA ALA A 203 -4.74 23.54 -4.58
C ALA A 203 -5.68 23.80 -5.78
N THR A 204 -6.51 22.82 -6.12
CA THR A 204 -7.55 23.00 -7.14
C THR A 204 -8.53 24.09 -6.68
N GLY A 205 -8.88 25.01 -7.57
CA GLY A 205 -9.70 26.19 -7.23
C GLY A 205 -8.92 27.44 -6.80
N SER A 206 -7.60 27.37 -6.60
CA SER A 206 -6.77 28.55 -6.26
C SER A 206 -6.51 29.51 -7.44
N GLY A 207 -7.22 29.37 -8.56
CA GLY A 207 -7.10 30.29 -9.69
C GLY A 207 -5.79 30.17 -10.49
N LYS A 208 -5.17 28.98 -10.53
CA LYS A 208 -3.95 28.71 -11.31
C LYS A 208 -4.09 28.99 -12.81
N THR A 209 -5.31 28.91 -13.35
CA THR A 209 -5.59 29.24 -14.75
C THR A 209 -5.27 30.71 -15.05
N ILE A 210 -5.66 31.62 -14.15
CA ILE A 210 -5.33 33.05 -14.28
C ILE A 210 -3.83 33.28 -14.17
N CYS A 211 -3.11 32.50 -13.35
CA CYS A 211 -1.64 32.57 -13.31
C CYS A 211 -0.99 32.19 -14.66
N ALA A 212 -1.63 31.33 -15.46
CA ALA A 212 -1.14 30.98 -16.79
C ALA A 212 -1.53 32.00 -17.88
N GLU A 213 -2.43 32.93 -17.57
CA GLU A 213 -2.84 34.03 -18.44
C GLU A 213 -1.98 35.30 -18.26
N PHE A 214 -1.27 35.41 -17.13
CA PHE A 214 -0.25 36.44 -16.89
C PHE A 214 0.93 36.27 -17.84
#